data_AF-A0A952AW74-F1
#
_entry.id   AF-A0A952AW74-F1
#
_cell.length_a   1.000
_cell.length_b   1.000
_cell.length_c   1.000
_cell.angle_alpha   90.00
_cell.angle_beta   90.00
_cell.angle_gamma   90.00
#
_symmetry.space_group_name_H-M   'P 1'
#
loop_
_entity.id
_entity.type
_entity.pdbx_description
1 polymer ?
#
loop_
_entity_poly.entity_id
_entity_poly.type
_entity_poly.pdbx_seq_one_letter_code
_entity_poly.pdbx_strand_id
1 'polypeptide(L)'
;MLQENITRSPKQPDRGNQTAQKANENGVSARPCWRNCVAEADGEILDIDKMEDSIAPLDDNTTKIRQLITAFELCYHEADKEAEYIAKAIGAGRYPERSNERPPQRKKELESCRQILSSWCENPAITDIDLDIGGISADELLSFIGLPSQLKIWQVERIIDKISEALDPSRLYHNIALGLGDYGEPDANPAGEHYKDNSAFLQQTIETIIHDTVDGHQAEISLAMAIDLLMPCHWDFVGGVATILRAIGGDLNPATPYACCARNIKLSPLYDRLRTISNTLGSFWKSEEKAEKIDSDILASLGELTPVKRWLAASLDKTIRLHLEASSDFWLTFS
;
A
#
# COMPACT_ATOMS: atom_id res chain seq x y z
N MET A 1 51.55 -9.33 -41.07
CA MET A 1 50.07 -9.26 -41.09
C MET A 1 49.61 -9.68 -39.71
N LEU A 2 49.11 -8.71 -38.96
CA LEU A 2 49.01 -8.71 -37.51
C LEU A 2 47.71 -9.38 -37.03
N GLN A 3 47.87 -10.23 -36.01
CA GLN A 3 46.80 -10.79 -35.19
C GLN A 3 46.29 -9.71 -34.22
N GLU A 4 44.98 -9.46 -34.21
CA GLU A 4 44.33 -8.58 -33.26
C GLU A 4 44.05 -9.31 -31.95
N ASN A 5 44.72 -8.86 -30.89
CA ASN A 5 44.49 -9.24 -29.50
C ASN A 5 43.29 -8.46 -28.96
N ILE A 6 42.19 -9.15 -28.65
CA ILE A 6 41.07 -8.58 -27.88
C ILE A 6 41.34 -8.84 -26.39
N THR A 7 41.76 -7.80 -25.70
CA THR A 7 41.98 -7.77 -24.25
C THR A 7 40.62 -7.82 -23.54
N ARG A 8 40.31 -8.94 -22.88
CA ARG A 8 39.15 -9.06 -21.97
C ARG A 8 39.50 -8.40 -20.64
N SER A 9 38.76 -7.34 -20.28
CA SER A 9 38.82 -6.74 -18.94
C SER A 9 38.30 -7.73 -17.88
N PRO A 10 38.95 -7.82 -16.70
CA PRO A 10 38.48 -8.69 -15.63
C PRO A 10 37.20 -8.12 -15.01
N LYS A 11 36.16 -8.97 -14.94
CA LYS A 11 34.94 -8.71 -14.17
C LYS A 11 35.32 -8.47 -12.70
N GLN A 12 34.93 -7.32 -12.16
CA GLN A 12 35.00 -7.07 -10.73
C GLN A 12 34.05 -8.01 -9.98
N PRO A 13 34.45 -8.52 -8.80
CA PRO A 13 33.59 -9.38 -8.01
C PRO A 13 32.45 -8.57 -7.39
N ASP A 14 31.27 -9.16 -7.53
CA ASP A 14 30.00 -8.76 -6.92
C ASP A 14 30.19 -8.58 -5.40
N ARG A 15 30.29 -7.32 -4.97
CA ARG A 15 30.42 -6.90 -3.57
C ARG A 15 29.22 -6.03 -3.23
N GLY A 16 28.06 -6.67 -3.10
CA GLY A 16 26.85 -5.95 -2.75
C GLY A 16 25.71 -6.87 -2.33
N ASN A 17 25.96 -7.85 -1.45
CA ASN A 17 24.83 -8.55 -0.80
C ASN A 17 25.15 -9.30 0.51
N GLN A 18 26.18 -8.89 1.28
CA GLN A 18 26.55 -9.58 2.53
C GLN A 18 26.32 -8.78 3.82
N THR A 19 25.70 -7.60 3.74
CA THR A 19 25.55 -6.71 4.91
C THR A 19 24.13 -6.61 5.47
N ALA A 20 23.11 -7.16 4.81
CA ALA A 20 21.73 -7.20 5.33
C ALA A 20 21.32 -8.56 5.93
N GLN A 21 22.10 -9.62 5.69
CA GLN A 21 21.77 -11.00 6.11
C GLN A 21 22.45 -11.44 7.42
N LYS A 22 22.83 -10.47 8.27
CA LYS A 22 23.44 -10.72 9.59
C LYS A 22 22.64 -10.10 10.75
N ALA A 23 21.35 -9.88 10.55
CA ALA A 23 20.41 -9.57 11.62
C ALA A 23 19.67 -10.86 12.02
N ASN A 24 20.07 -11.41 13.17
CA ASN A 24 19.30 -12.31 14.05
C ASN A 24 18.72 -13.63 13.48
N GLU A 25 19.54 -14.69 13.45
CA GLU A 25 19.06 -16.09 13.30
C GLU A 25 18.19 -16.61 14.48
N ASN A 26 17.77 -15.73 15.41
CA ASN A 26 16.99 -16.07 16.61
C ASN A 26 15.67 -15.27 16.73
N GLY A 27 15.21 -14.59 15.67
CA GLY A 27 13.94 -13.88 15.67
C GLY A 27 12.76 -14.83 15.90
N VAL A 28 11.86 -14.50 16.83
CA VAL A 28 10.61 -15.26 17.03
C VAL A 28 9.63 -14.83 15.95
N SER A 29 9.16 -15.75 15.11
CA SER A 29 8.14 -15.45 14.10
C SER A 29 6.88 -14.89 14.77
N ALA A 30 6.36 -13.79 14.22
CA ALA A 30 5.10 -13.23 14.69
C ALA A 30 3.93 -14.19 14.41
N ARG A 31 2.92 -14.18 15.29
CA ARG A 31 1.67 -14.93 15.07
C ARG A 31 0.98 -14.46 13.79
N PRO A 32 0.16 -15.31 13.11
CA PRO A 32 -0.52 -14.94 11.87
C PRO A 32 -1.35 -13.64 11.93
N CYS A 33 -1.84 -13.28 13.11
CA CYS A 33 -2.64 -12.09 13.33
C CYS A 33 -1.86 -10.76 13.24
N TRP A 34 -0.52 -10.81 13.12
CA TRP A 34 0.40 -9.68 12.94
C TRP A 34 0.95 -9.56 11.51
N ARG A 35 0.57 -10.46 10.60
CA ARG A 35 1.15 -10.53 9.24
C ARG A 35 0.97 -9.26 8.41
N ASN A 36 -0.02 -8.44 8.71
CA ASN A 36 -0.25 -7.17 8.03
C ASN A 36 0.76 -6.08 8.40
N CYS A 37 1.56 -6.25 9.46
CA CYS A 37 2.47 -5.20 9.92
C CYS A 37 3.89 -5.66 10.23
N VAL A 38 4.13 -6.94 10.58
CA VAL A 38 5.49 -7.42 10.86
C VAL A 38 5.63 -8.94 10.71
N ALA A 39 6.82 -9.38 10.29
CA ALA A 39 7.17 -10.80 10.18
C ALA A 39 7.71 -11.39 11.51
N GLU A 40 8.46 -10.61 12.29
CA GLU A 40 9.08 -11.03 13.55
C GLU A 40 8.46 -10.30 14.75
N ALA A 41 8.24 -11.02 15.84
CA ALA A 41 7.69 -10.46 17.07
C ALA A 41 8.79 -9.77 17.90
N ASP A 42 8.56 -8.50 18.23
CA ASP A 42 9.32 -7.81 19.26
C ASP A 42 8.79 -8.13 20.66
N GLY A 43 9.45 -7.62 21.71
CA GLY A 43 9.05 -7.86 23.09
C GLY A 43 7.64 -7.38 23.43
N GLU A 44 7.20 -6.28 22.83
CA GLU A 44 5.86 -5.73 23.05
C GLU A 44 4.79 -6.64 22.43
N ILE A 45 5.03 -7.16 21.22
CA ILE A 45 4.16 -8.16 20.57
C ILE A 45 4.06 -9.42 21.43
N LEU A 46 5.19 -9.93 21.94
CA LEU A 46 5.19 -11.13 22.78
C LEU A 46 4.41 -10.91 24.09
N ASP A 47 4.41 -9.70 24.64
CA ASP A 47 3.61 -9.38 25.81
C ASP A 47 2.12 -9.23 25.50
N ILE A 48 1.76 -8.67 24.34
CA ILE A 48 0.36 -8.65 23.86
C ILE A 48 -0.15 -10.07 23.60
N ASP A 49 0.67 -10.93 22.99
CA ASP A 49 0.36 -12.34 22.75
C ASP A 49 0.09 -13.10 24.06
N LYS A 50 0.85 -12.82 25.14
CA LYS A 50 0.56 -13.39 26.48
C LYS A 50 -0.77 -12.90 27.05
N MET A 51 -1.19 -11.67 26.74
CA MET A 51 -2.51 -11.19 27.14
C MET A 51 -3.61 -12.02 26.47
N GLU A 52 -3.46 -12.32 25.16
CA GLU A 52 -4.36 -13.22 24.43
C GLU A 52 -4.45 -14.59 25.09
N ASP A 53 -3.29 -15.21 25.37
CA ASP A 53 -3.21 -16.54 25.97
C ASP A 53 -3.93 -16.60 27.34
N SER A 54 -3.92 -15.49 28.09
CA SER A 54 -4.54 -15.40 29.41
C SER A 54 -6.08 -15.27 29.39
N ILE A 55 -6.65 -14.81 28.27
CA ILE A 55 -8.10 -14.63 28.10
C ILE A 55 -8.73 -15.71 27.22
N ALA A 56 -7.92 -16.60 26.65
CA ALA A 56 -8.39 -17.69 25.80
C ALA A 56 -9.26 -18.70 26.59
N PRO A 57 -10.24 -19.36 25.92
CA PRO A 57 -10.62 -19.20 24.52
C PRO A 57 -11.40 -17.89 24.27
N LEU A 58 -11.19 -17.30 23.08
CA LEU A 58 -11.89 -16.09 22.66
C LEU A 58 -13.31 -16.44 22.19
N ASP A 59 -14.27 -15.57 22.47
CA ASP A 59 -15.61 -15.66 21.87
C ASP A 59 -15.60 -15.20 20.39
N ASP A 60 -16.71 -15.47 19.70
CA ASP A 60 -16.86 -15.17 18.27
C ASP A 60 -16.73 -13.66 17.96
N ASN A 61 -17.27 -12.78 18.80
CA ASN A 61 -17.18 -11.33 18.57
C ASN A 61 -15.74 -10.85 18.76
N THR A 62 -15.09 -11.32 19.82
CA THR A 62 -13.69 -11.01 20.12
C THR A 62 -12.77 -11.46 18.98
N THR A 63 -12.97 -12.66 18.45
CA THR A 63 -12.24 -13.19 17.29
C THR A 63 -12.45 -12.31 16.05
N LYS A 64 -13.70 -11.94 15.75
CA LYS A 64 -14.02 -11.09 14.60
C LYS A 64 -13.45 -9.67 14.72
N ILE A 65 -13.46 -9.07 15.92
CA ILE A 65 -12.81 -7.78 16.15
C ILE A 65 -11.30 -7.90 15.95
N ARG A 66 -10.67 -8.98 16.43
CA ARG A 66 -9.24 -9.21 16.19
C ARG A 66 -8.92 -9.35 14.69
N GLN A 67 -9.80 -9.97 13.91
CA GLN A 67 -9.66 -10.05 12.44
C GLN A 67 -9.73 -8.68 11.78
N LEU A 68 -10.57 -7.76 12.26
CA LEU A 68 -10.58 -6.37 11.77
C LEU A 68 -9.23 -5.69 11.97
N ILE A 69 -8.60 -5.89 13.14
CA ILE A 69 -7.27 -5.35 13.42
C ILE A 69 -6.22 -5.96 12.49
N THR A 70 -6.29 -7.27 12.21
CA THR A 70 -5.39 -7.94 11.25
C THR A 70 -5.59 -7.46 9.82
N ALA A 71 -6.80 -7.05 9.44
CA ALA A 71 -7.10 -6.52 8.10
C ALA A 71 -6.89 -5.00 8.00
N PHE A 72 -6.41 -4.35 9.06
CA PHE A 72 -6.21 -2.91 9.07
C PHE A 72 -5.01 -2.52 8.20
N GLU A 73 -5.25 -1.62 7.25
CA GLU A 73 -4.25 -1.08 6.32
C GLU A 73 -4.19 0.45 6.43
N LEU A 74 -3.03 0.97 6.79
CA LEU A 74 -2.84 2.41 7.04
C LEU A 74 -2.93 3.25 5.78
N CYS A 75 -2.68 2.64 4.62
CA CYS A 75 -2.71 3.32 3.34
C CYS A 75 -4.14 3.58 2.82
N TYR A 76 -5.16 3.02 3.48
CA TYR A 76 -6.56 3.20 3.13
C TYR A 76 -7.01 4.67 3.27
N HIS A 77 -7.75 5.18 2.28
CA HIS A 77 -8.22 6.58 2.25
C HIS A 77 -9.18 6.98 3.39
N GLU A 78 -9.71 6.02 4.16
CA GLU A 78 -10.47 6.26 5.38
C GLU A 78 -9.90 5.46 6.56
N ALA A 79 -8.57 5.24 6.60
CA ALA A 79 -7.90 4.47 7.65
C ALA A 79 -8.18 5.02 9.06
N ASP A 80 -8.37 6.32 9.22
CA ASP A 80 -8.76 6.93 10.50
C ASP A 80 -10.19 6.52 10.93
N LYS A 81 -11.16 6.58 10.02
CA LYS A 81 -12.54 6.14 10.27
C LYS A 81 -12.60 4.64 10.54
N GLU A 82 -11.77 3.87 9.85
CA GLU A 82 -11.60 2.43 10.07
C GLU A 82 -11.07 2.15 11.48
N ALA A 83 -10.03 2.87 11.92
CA ALA A 83 -9.50 2.74 13.28
C ALA A 83 -10.53 3.16 14.35
N GLU A 84 -11.29 4.24 14.12
CA GLU A 84 -12.40 4.64 14.99
C GLU A 84 -13.50 3.59 15.05
N TYR A 85 -13.84 2.99 13.91
CA TYR A 85 -14.82 1.92 13.83
C TYR A 85 -14.38 0.70 14.64
N ILE A 86 -13.12 0.29 14.52
CA ILE A 86 -12.57 -0.82 15.31
C ILE A 86 -12.57 -0.46 16.80
N ALA A 87 -12.17 0.76 17.18
CA ALA A 87 -12.21 1.20 18.58
C ALA A 87 -13.63 1.17 19.17
N LYS A 88 -14.65 1.58 18.41
CA LYS A 88 -16.06 1.47 18.81
C LYS A 88 -16.51 0.02 18.95
N ALA A 89 -16.06 -0.87 18.06
CA ALA A 89 -16.35 -2.31 18.15
C ALA A 89 -15.74 -2.93 19.42
N ILE A 90 -14.50 -2.55 19.76
CA ILE A 90 -13.84 -2.93 21.02
C ILE A 90 -14.67 -2.45 22.22
N GLY A 91 -15.06 -1.18 22.24
CA GLY A 91 -15.84 -0.60 23.31
C GLY A 91 -17.20 -1.26 23.53
N ALA A 92 -17.89 -1.60 22.44
CA ALA A 92 -19.18 -2.29 22.47
C ALA A 92 -19.06 -3.80 22.75
N GLY A 93 -17.88 -4.39 22.55
CA GLY A 93 -17.66 -5.84 22.62
C GLY A 93 -18.44 -6.62 21.55
N ARG A 94 -18.74 -6.00 20.41
CA ARG A 94 -19.55 -6.60 19.33
C ARG A 94 -18.96 -6.25 17.98
N TYR A 95 -18.93 -7.23 17.09
CA TYR A 95 -18.61 -7.00 15.68
C TYR A 95 -19.78 -6.28 15.00
N PRO A 96 -19.61 -5.05 14.51
CA PRO A 96 -20.66 -4.35 13.80
C PRO A 96 -20.81 -4.92 12.39
N GLU A 97 -21.99 -4.80 11.80
CA GLU A 97 -22.17 -5.13 10.39
C GLU A 97 -21.31 -4.20 9.52
N ARG A 98 -20.72 -4.75 8.46
CA ARG A 98 -19.95 -3.99 7.47
C ARG A 98 -20.68 -3.94 6.15
N SER A 99 -20.65 -2.77 5.53
CA SER A 99 -20.85 -2.69 4.10
C SER A 99 -19.57 -3.20 3.41
N ASN A 100 -19.75 -4.09 2.44
CA ASN A 100 -18.69 -4.43 1.49
C ASN A 100 -18.64 -3.43 0.32
N GLU A 101 -19.49 -2.39 0.36
CA GLU A 101 -19.49 -1.36 -0.65
C GLU A 101 -18.40 -0.33 -0.37
N ARG A 102 -17.70 0.03 -1.44
CA ARG A 102 -16.75 1.13 -1.45
C ARG A 102 -17.46 2.46 -1.17
N PRO A 103 -16.81 3.43 -0.49
CA PRO A 103 -17.36 4.76 -0.32
C PRO A 103 -17.81 5.38 -1.65
N PRO A 104 -19.00 6.02 -1.71
CA PRO A 104 -19.57 6.50 -2.98
C PRO A 104 -18.63 7.39 -3.79
N GLN A 105 -17.88 8.26 -3.12
CA GLN A 105 -16.92 9.14 -3.77
C GLN A 105 -15.76 8.36 -4.41
N ARG A 106 -15.15 7.42 -3.68
CA ARG A 106 -14.07 6.60 -4.25
C ARG A 106 -14.58 5.70 -5.37
N LYS A 107 -15.79 5.16 -5.27
CA LYS A 107 -16.41 4.41 -6.37
C LYS A 107 -16.55 5.28 -7.63
N LYS A 108 -17.06 6.51 -7.50
CA LYS A 108 -17.18 7.47 -8.61
C LYS A 108 -15.82 7.80 -9.23
N GLU A 109 -14.80 8.06 -8.42
CA GLU A 109 -13.43 8.34 -8.90
C GLU A 109 -12.87 7.18 -9.74
N LEU A 110 -13.06 5.93 -9.31
CA LEU A 110 -12.63 4.75 -10.05
C LEU A 110 -13.41 4.56 -11.36
N GLU A 111 -14.73 4.75 -11.33
CA GLU A 111 -15.58 4.66 -12.53
C GLU A 111 -15.20 5.73 -13.56
N SER A 112 -15.04 6.98 -13.12
CA SER A 112 -14.56 8.09 -13.96
C SER A 112 -13.18 7.80 -14.53
N CYS A 113 -12.22 7.37 -13.69
CA CYS A 113 -10.85 7.06 -14.13
C CYS A 113 -10.84 5.98 -15.21
N ARG A 114 -11.54 4.87 -14.97
CA ARG A 114 -11.69 3.78 -15.95
C ARG A 114 -12.28 4.29 -17.26
N GLN A 115 -13.35 5.08 -17.20
CA GLN A 115 -14.03 5.60 -18.39
C GLN A 115 -13.14 6.55 -19.20
N ILE A 116 -12.45 7.50 -18.55
CA ILE A 116 -11.52 8.43 -19.20
C ILE A 116 -10.41 7.66 -19.92
N LEU A 117 -9.73 6.76 -19.21
CA LEU A 117 -8.58 6.03 -19.75
C LEU A 117 -8.99 5.03 -20.85
N SER A 118 -10.14 4.35 -20.70
CA SER A 118 -10.65 3.44 -21.74
C SER A 118 -10.98 4.21 -23.01
N SER A 119 -11.62 5.37 -22.88
CA SER A 119 -11.98 6.21 -24.03
C SER A 119 -10.75 6.72 -24.78
N TRP A 120 -9.68 7.06 -24.05
CA TRP A 120 -8.40 7.43 -24.65
C TRP A 120 -7.70 6.26 -25.36
N CYS A 121 -7.75 5.04 -24.80
CA CYS A 121 -7.18 3.86 -25.46
C CYS A 121 -7.93 3.52 -26.77
N GLU A 122 -9.26 3.70 -26.80
CA GLU A 122 -10.08 3.48 -27.99
C GLU A 122 -9.89 4.58 -29.04
N ASN A 123 -9.83 5.84 -28.60
CA ASN A 123 -9.63 7.00 -29.45
C ASN A 123 -8.69 8.02 -28.78
N PRO A 124 -7.37 7.97 -29.05
CA PRO A 124 -6.42 8.90 -28.46
C PRO A 124 -6.59 10.37 -28.86
N ALA A 125 -7.43 10.65 -29.87
CA ALA A 125 -7.79 12.00 -30.29
C ALA A 125 -9.09 12.50 -29.64
N ILE A 126 -9.62 11.79 -28.64
CA ILE A 126 -10.81 12.20 -27.90
C ILE A 126 -10.55 13.51 -27.14
N THR A 127 -11.54 14.39 -27.15
CA THR A 127 -11.59 15.66 -26.41
C THR A 127 -12.94 15.79 -25.73
N ASP A 128 -13.08 16.78 -24.83
CA ASP A 128 -14.36 17.20 -24.25
C ASP A 128 -15.06 16.10 -23.44
N ILE A 129 -14.30 15.26 -22.75
CA ILE A 129 -14.85 14.30 -21.80
C ILE A 129 -15.24 15.06 -20.52
N ASP A 130 -16.55 15.19 -20.27
CA ASP A 130 -17.11 15.83 -19.08
C ASP A 130 -17.02 14.92 -17.83
N LEU A 131 -15.79 14.59 -17.43
CA LEU A 131 -15.47 13.79 -16.25
C LEU A 131 -14.23 14.35 -15.56
N ASP A 132 -14.13 14.11 -14.26
CA ASP A 132 -12.97 14.41 -13.45
C ASP A 132 -12.67 13.28 -12.46
N ILE A 133 -11.44 13.25 -11.95
CA ILE A 133 -11.04 12.44 -10.81
C ILE A 133 -10.36 13.33 -9.77
N GLY A 134 -10.94 13.42 -8.57
CA GLY A 134 -10.41 14.28 -7.50
C GLY A 134 -10.21 15.75 -7.91
N GLY A 135 -11.03 16.27 -8.84
CA GLY A 135 -10.92 17.63 -9.35
C GLY A 135 -9.95 17.82 -10.52
N ILE A 136 -9.24 16.77 -10.97
CA ILE A 136 -8.45 16.81 -12.20
C ILE A 136 -9.36 16.46 -13.37
N SER A 137 -9.51 17.40 -14.31
CA SER A 137 -10.32 17.19 -15.52
C SER A 137 -9.74 16.08 -16.42
N ALA A 138 -10.60 15.43 -17.20
CA ALA A 138 -10.16 14.41 -18.16
C ALA A 138 -9.11 14.95 -19.15
N ASP A 139 -9.30 16.15 -19.71
CA ASP A 139 -8.36 16.76 -20.65
C ASP A 139 -6.97 16.99 -20.01
N GLU A 140 -6.96 17.49 -18.77
CA GLU A 140 -5.71 17.66 -18.02
C GLU A 140 -5.04 16.30 -17.76
N LEU A 141 -5.80 15.31 -17.30
CA LEU A 141 -5.28 13.98 -17.00
C LEU A 141 -4.68 13.29 -18.25
N LEU A 142 -5.39 13.36 -19.38
CA LEU A 142 -4.94 12.78 -20.64
C LEU A 142 -3.74 13.52 -21.23
N SER A 143 -3.60 14.82 -20.97
CA SER A 143 -2.43 15.60 -21.38
C SER A 143 -1.12 15.06 -20.79
N PHE A 144 -1.17 14.38 -19.64
CA PHE A 144 0.02 13.79 -19.01
C PHE A 144 0.62 12.64 -19.82
N ILE A 145 -0.20 11.94 -20.61
CA ILE A 145 0.23 10.78 -21.42
C ILE A 145 0.96 11.25 -22.69
N GLY A 146 0.60 12.44 -23.20
CA GLY A 146 1.15 12.99 -24.45
C GLY A 146 0.74 12.22 -25.70
N LEU A 147 1.59 12.23 -26.74
CA LEU A 147 1.28 11.55 -28.01
C LEU A 147 1.16 10.03 -27.81
N PRO A 148 0.14 9.39 -28.42
CA PRO A 148 -0.09 7.96 -28.29
C PRO A 148 0.98 7.13 -28.99
N SER A 149 1.29 5.97 -28.41
CA SER A 149 2.06 4.89 -29.01
C SER A 149 1.49 3.56 -28.55
N GLN A 150 1.84 2.46 -29.24
CA GLN A 150 1.39 1.12 -28.86
C GLN A 150 1.82 0.75 -27.44
N LEU A 151 3.05 1.13 -27.04
CA LEU A 151 3.52 0.94 -25.68
C LEU A 151 2.66 1.69 -24.65
N LYS A 152 2.38 2.98 -24.91
CA LYS A 152 1.61 3.80 -23.95
C LYS A 152 0.18 3.30 -23.78
N ILE A 153 -0.46 2.89 -24.88
CA ILE A 153 -1.79 2.25 -24.83
C ILE A 153 -1.71 0.99 -23.96
N TRP A 154 -0.75 0.11 -24.22
CA TRP A 154 -0.56 -1.11 -23.43
C TRP A 154 -0.30 -0.83 -21.94
N GLN A 155 0.45 0.22 -21.60
CA GLN A 155 0.71 0.63 -20.21
C GLN A 155 -0.56 1.18 -19.54
N VAL A 156 -1.34 2.02 -20.23
CA VAL A 156 -2.60 2.57 -19.71
C VAL A 156 -3.64 1.46 -19.51
N GLU A 157 -3.69 0.46 -20.38
CA GLU A 157 -4.55 -0.72 -20.20
C GLU A 157 -4.26 -1.46 -18.88
N ARG A 158 -3.00 -1.53 -18.42
CA ARG A 158 -2.69 -2.15 -17.12
C ARG A 158 -3.25 -1.36 -15.94
N ILE A 159 -3.32 -0.03 -16.05
CA ILE A 159 -3.99 0.82 -15.05
C ILE A 159 -5.51 0.55 -15.08
N ILE A 160 -6.09 0.44 -16.28
CA ILE A 160 -7.51 0.11 -16.46
C ILE A 160 -7.83 -1.26 -15.84
N ASP A 161 -6.96 -2.25 -16.01
CA ASP A 161 -7.12 -3.60 -15.46
C ASP A 161 -7.15 -3.56 -13.91
N LYS A 162 -6.20 -2.87 -13.27
CA LYS A 162 -6.18 -2.64 -11.80
C LYS A 162 -7.47 -1.98 -11.29
N ILE A 163 -7.92 -0.93 -11.96
CA ILE A 163 -9.14 -0.23 -11.57
C ILE A 163 -10.37 -1.11 -11.79
N SER A 164 -10.37 -1.92 -12.85
CA SER A 164 -11.46 -2.83 -13.19
C SER A 164 -11.58 -3.95 -12.16
N GLU A 165 -10.48 -4.55 -11.71
CA GLU A 165 -10.45 -5.51 -10.61
C GLU A 165 -11.04 -4.92 -9.33
N ALA A 166 -10.63 -3.69 -8.98
CA ALA A 166 -11.19 -3.04 -7.80
C ALA A 166 -12.71 -2.78 -7.94
N LEU A 167 -13.20 -2.44 -9.12
CA LEU A 167 -14.64 -2.24 -9.36
C LEU A 167 -15.43 -3.57 -9.46
N ASP A 168 -14.78 -4.62 -9.92
CA ASP A 168 -15.34 -5.95 -10.17
C ASP A 168 -14.27 -7.03 -9.86
N PRO A 169 -14.27 -7.56 -8.62
CA PRO A 169 -13.26 -8.55 -8.19
C PRO A 169 -13.26 -9.87 -8.96
N SER A 170 -14.23 -10.08 -9.86
CA SER A 170 -14.20 -11.24 -10.78
C SER A 170 -13.21 -11.05 -11.94
N ARG A 171 -12.73 -9.82 -12.16
CA ARG A 171 -11.69 -9.49 -13.12
C ARG A 171 -10.36 -9.47 -12.40
N LEU A 172 -9.48 -10.40 -12.73
CA LEU A 172 -8.17 -10.48 -12.10
C LEU A 172 -7.17 -9.59 -12.85
N TYR A 173 -6.44 -8.78 -12.09
CA TYR A 173 -5.24 -8.13 -12.56
C TYR A 173 -4.04 -9.09 -12.47
N HIS A 174 -3.13 -9.01 -13.44
CA HIS A 174 -1.87 -9.76 -13.42
C HIS A 174 -0.71 -8.80 -13.24
N ASN A 175 -0.02 -8.90 -12.10
CA ASN A 175 1.15 -8.08 -11.78
C ASN A 175 2.22 -8.18 -12.87
N ILE A 176 2.86 -7.05 -13.18
CA ILE A 176 3.87 -6.94 -14.26
C ILE A 176 5.31 -6.91 -13.74
N ALA A 177 5.55 -6.43 -12.51
CA ALA A 177 6.85 -6.39 -11.86
C ALA A 177 6.93 -7.36 -10.68
N LEU A 178 5.90 -7.36 -9.82
CA LEU A 178 5.81 -8.26 -8.69
C LEU A 178 5.43 -9.64 -9.20
N GLY A 179 6.40 -10.55 -9.31
CA GLY A 179 6.14 -11.99 -9.44
C GLY A 179 5.55 -12.60 -8.16
N LEU A 180 4.76 -11.80 -7.44
CA LEU A 180 4.21 -12.08 -6.13
C LEU A 180 2.68 -11.85 -6.17
N GLY A 181 1.94 -12.67 -5.43
CA GLY A 181 0.53 -12.44 -5.12
C GLY A 181 0.33 -11.33 -4.07
N ASP A 182 -0.93 -11.12 -3.68
CA ASP A 182 -1.38 -9.99 -2.83
C ASP A 182 -0.65 -9.88 -1.48
N TYR A 183 -0.11 -10.99 -0.96
CA TYR A 183 0.59 -11.04 0.33
C TYR A 183 2.08 -11.45 0.21
N GLY A 184 2.67 -11.31 -0.97
CA GLY A 184 4.09 -11.56 -1.19
C GLY A 184 4.46 -13.03 -1.43
N GLU A 185 3.49 -13.93 -1.56
CA GLU A 185 3.73 -15.30 -2.04
C GLU A 185 4.14 -15.30 -3.52
N PRO A 186 5.04 -16.18 -3.98
CA PRO A 186 5.37 -16.27 -5.41
C PRO A 186 4.11 -16.55 -6.24
N ASP A 187 3.87 -15.74 -7.28
CA ASP A 187 2.78 -16.00 -8.22
C ASP A 187 3.07 -17.30 -8.98
N ALA A 188 2.03 -18.13 -9.15
CA ALA A 188 2.10 -19.36 -9.90
C ALA A 188 2.42 -19.12 -11.39
N ASN A 189 2.08 -17.94 -11.91
CA ASN A 189 2.31 -17.56 -13.30
C ASN A 189 3.16 -16.27 -13.37
N PRO A 190 4.48 -16.36 -13.58
CA PRO A 190 5.31 -15.16 -13.68
C PRO A 190 4.86 -14.27 -14.84
N ALA A 191 4.93 -12.95 -14.66
CA ALA A 191 4.50 -11.94 -15.64
C ALA A 191 4.98 -12.22 -17.08
N GLY A 192 6.19 -12.75 -17.24
CA GLY A 192 6.77 -13.10 -18.55
C GLY A 192 5.98 -14.16 -19.33
N GLU A 193 5.27 -15.07 -18.66
CA GLU A 193 4.42 -16.07 -19.34
C GLU A 193 3.08 -15.46 -19.74
N HIS A 194 2.45 -14.70 -18.85
CA HIS A 194 1.16 -14.06 -19.11
C HIS A 194 1.27 -13.03 -20.25
N TYR A 195 2.32 -12.20 -20.25
CA TYR A 195 2.53 -11.13 -21.23
C TYR A 195 3.53 -11.51 -22.33
N LYS A 196 3.72 -12.80 -22.63
CA LYS A 196 4.73 -13.27 -23.61
C LYS A 196 4.62 -12.59 -24.99
N ASP A 197 3.40 -12.35 -25.46
CA ASP A 197 3.10 -11.71 -26.74
C ASP A 197 3.42 -10.20 -26.73
N ASN A 198 3.59 -9.61 -25.54
CA ASN A 198 3.94 -8.21 -25.31
C ASN A 198 5.24 -8.08 -24.50
N SER A 199 6.13 -9.08 -24.57
CA SER A 199 7.36 -9.14 -23.76
C SER A 199 8.27 -7.91 -23.92
N ALA A 200 8.32 -7.31 -25.11
CA ALA A 200 9.06 -6.07 -25.33
C ALA A 200 8.45 -4.87 -24.57
N PHE A 201 7.13 -4.75 -24.54
CA PHE A 201 6.43 -3.69 -23.79
C PHE A 201 6.59 -3.88 -22.29
N LEU A 202 6.49 -5.13 -21.82
CA LEU A 202 6.76 -5.50 -20.43
C LEU A 202 8.18 -5.09 -20.02
N GLN A 203 9.19 -5.52 -20.78
CA GLN A 203 10.59 -5.20 -20.49
C GLN A 203 10.83 -3.69 -20.46
N GLN A 204 10.31 -2.95 -21.44
CA GLN A 204 10.47 -1.50 -21.49
C GLN A 204 9.78 -0.79 -20.31
N THR A 205 8.65 -1.32 -19.83
CA THR A 205 7.94 -0.77 -18.66
C THR A 205 8.68 -1.08 -17.36
N ILE A 206 9.34 -2.24 -17.26
CA ILE A 206 10.21 -2.59 -16.13
C ILE A 206 11.47 -1.70 -16.11
N GLU A 207 12.06 -1.42 -17.28
CA GLU A 207 13.29 -0.61 -17.41
C GLU A 207 13.03 0.90 -17.29
N THR A 208 11.78 1.35 -17.38
CA THR A 208 11.43 2.75 -17.21
C THR A 208 11.45 3.11 -15.72
N ILE A 209 12.44 3.90 -15.30
CA ILE A 209 12.65 4.28 -13.90
C ILE A 209 12.07 5.66 -13.61
N ILE A 210 11.27 5.76 -12.56
CA ILE A 210 10.80 7.01 -11.98
C ILE A 210 11.79 7.40 -10.88
N HIS A 211 12.40 8.58 -11.02
CA HIS A 211 13.34 9.14 -10.04
C HIS A 211 12.55 9.94 -8.99
N ASP A 212 12.33 9.33 -7.84
CA ASP A 212 11.42 9.79 -6.81
C ASP A 212 12.15 10.04 -5.48
N THR A 213 11.42 10.33 -4.41
CA THR A 213 11.97 10.36 -3.06
C THR A 213 11.14 9.52 -2.08
N VAL A 214 11.81 8.94 -1.09
CA VAL A 214 11.18 8.26 0.05
C VAL A 214 11.63 8.93 1.34
N ASP A 215 10.68 9.51 2.07
CA ASP A 215 10.96 10.28 3.29
C ASP A 215 12.06 11.33 3.07
N GLY A 216 12.08 11.95 1.88
CA GLY A 216 13.07 12.95 1.47
C GLY A 216 14.41 12.42 0.97
N HIS A 217 14.63 11.10 0.99
CA HIS A 217 15.83 10.47 0.42
C HIS A 217 15.59 10.12 -1.04
N GLN A 218 16.61 10.26 -1.88
CA GLN A 218 16.53 9.83 -3.28
C GLN A 218 16.23 8.34 -3.36
N ALA A 219 15.28 7.98 -4.22
CA ALA A 219 14.88 6.60 -4.42
C ALA A 219 14.41 6.41 -5.86
N GLU A 220 14.41 5.18 -6.31
CA GLU A 220 13.95 4.82 -7.64
C GLU A 220 12.82 3.80 -7.54
N ILE A 221 11.92 3.83 -8.52
CA ILE A 221 10.87 2.83 -8.68
C ILE A 221 10.61 2.63 -10.17
N SER A 222 10.51 1.38 -10.63
CA SER A 222 10.13 1.14 -12.02
C SER A 222 8.67 1.51 -12.25
N LEU A 223 8.35 1.94 -13.47
CA LEU A 223 6.97 2.19 -13.88
C LEU A 223 6.10 0.94 -13.71
N ALA A 224 6.65 -0.24 -14.00
CA ALA A 224 5.95 -1.50 -13.78
C ALA A 224 5.56 -1.71 -12.31
N MET A 225 6.49 -1.45 -11.39
CA MET A 225 6.24 -1.53 -9.94
C MET A 225 5.22 -0.47 -9.48
N ALA A 226 5.31 0.76 -10.01
CA ALA A 226 4.34 1.81 -9.68
C ALA A 226 2.91 1.45 -10.15
N ILE A 227 2.75 0.79 -11.30
CA ILE A 227 1.44 0.28 -11.75
C ILE A 227 0.96 -0.85 -10.84
N ASP A 228 1.83 -1.80 -10.48
CA ASP A 228 1.48 -2.90 -9.58
C ASP A 228 1.05 -2.39 -8.19
N LEU A 229 1.67 -1.32 -7.70
CA LEU A 229 1.40 -0.70 -6.40
C LEU A 229 0.34 0.40 -6.45
N LEU A 230 -0.28 0.64 -7.61
CA LEU A 230 -1.43 1.52 -7.71
C LEU A 230 -2.62 0.86 -7.02
N MET A 231 -2.79 1.15 -5.73
CA MET A 231 -3.89 0.62 -4.92
C MET A 231 -5.13 1.53 -5.03
N PRO A 232 -6.25 1.06 -5.60
CA PRO A 232 -7.46 1.88 -5.76
C PRO A 232 -8.08 2.40 -4.45
N CYS A 233 -7.72 1.77 -3.33
CA CYS A 233 -8.15 2.16 -1.98
C CYS A 233 -7.23 3.20 -1.31
N HIS A 234 -6.09 3.54 -1.93
CA HIS A 234 -5.05 4.40 -1.38
C HIS A 234 -5.54 5.85 -1.13
N TRP A 235 -5.07 6.49 -0.07
CA TRP A 235 -5.43 7.89 0.23
C TRP A 235 -5.11 8.84 -0.94
N ASP A 236 -3.95 8.67 -1.58
CA ASP A 236 -3.54 9.44 -2.77
C ASP A 236 -3.77 8.73 -4.10
N PHE A 237 -4.91 8.08 -4.29
CA PHE A 237 -5.19 7.37 -5.55
C PHE A 237 -5.04 8.30 -6.78
N VAL A 238 -5.56 9.53 -6.69
CA VAL A 238 -5.54 10.48 -7.81
C VAL A 238 -4.11 10.96 -8.11
N GLY A 239 -3.32 11.31 -7.10
CA GLY A 239 -1.91 11.67 -7.27
C GLY A 239 -1.07 10.50 -7.80
N GLY A 240 -1.38 9.28 -7.35
CA GLY A 240 -0.79 8.04 -7.85
C GLY A 240 -1.04 7.83 -9.35
N VAL A 241 -2.30 7.95 -9.79
CA VAL A 241 -2.66 7.88 -11.23
C VAL A 241 -1.94 8.97 -12.02
N ALA A 242 -1.96 10.22 -11.55
CA ALA A 242 -1.32 11.33 -12.26
C ALA A 242 0.19 11.11 -12.43
N THR A 243 0.89 10.66 -11.38
CA THR A 243 2.32 10.33 -11.44
C THR A 243 2.62 9.24 -12.45
N ILE A 244 1.84 8.15 -12.46
CA ILE A 244 2.04 7.04 -13.39
C ILE A 244 1.78 7.49 -14.84
N LEU A 245 0.72 8.27 -15.11
CA LEU A 245 0.42 8.75 -16.45
C LEU A 245 1.49 9.73 -16.97
N ARG A 246 2.05 10.58 -16.10
CA ARG A 246 3.20 11.44 -16.43
C ARG A 246 4.44 10.63 -16.78
N ALA A 247 4.73 9.58 -16.01
CA ALA A 247 5.83 8.67 -16.30
C ALA A 247 5.65 7.94 -17.64
N ILE A 248 4.43 7.47 -17.95
CA ILE A 248 4.07 6.95 -19.28
C ILE A 248 4.30 8.01 -20.38
N GLY A 249 3.99 9.29 -20.08
CA GLY A 249 4.27 10.42 -20.96
C GLY A 249 5.75 10.77 -21.15
N GLY A 250 6.63 10.24 -20.31
CA GLY A 250 8.07 10.47 -20.31
C GLY A 250 8.58 11.45 -19.24
N ASP A 251 7.69 11.96 -18.39
CA ASP A 251 8.07 12.75 -17.21
C ASP A 251 8.37 11.82 -16.02
N LEU A 252 9.66 11.53 -15.83
CA LEU A 252 10.16 10.56 -14.85
C LEU A 252 10.56 11.19 -13.52
N ASN A 253 10.28 12.48 -13.29
CA ASN A 253 10.65 13.21 -12.07
C ASN A 253 9.39 13.85 -11.46
N PRO A 254 8.62 13.11 -10.66
CA PRO A 254 7.35 13.61 -10.15
C PRO A 254 7.56 14.86 -9.29
N ALA A 255 6.66 15.83 -9.44
CA ALA A 255 6.72 17.10 -8.69
C ALA A 255 6.51 16.93 -7.19
N THR A 256 5.79 15.87 -6.81
CA THR A 256 5.55 15.46 -5.42
C THR A 256 5.98 14.00 -5.24
N PRO A 257 6.47 13.60 -4.06
CA PRO A 257 6.90 12.23 -3.84
C PRO A 257 5.78 11.23 -4.12
N TYR A 258 6.08 10.15 -4.83
CA TYR A 258 5.10 9.10 -5.12
C TYR A 258 4.74 8.35 -3.84
N ALA A 259 3.45 8.34 -3.49
CA ALA A 259 2.92 7.65 -2.32
C ALA A 259 2.12 6.41 -2.74
N CYS A 260 2.50 5.26 -2.21
CA CYS A 260 1.82 3.99 -2.43
C CYS A 260 2.02 3.07 -1.22
N CYS A 261 0.97 2.40 -0.75
CA CYS A 261 1.04 1.53 0.43
C CYS A 261 1.69 2.25 1.64
N ALA A 262 2.80 1.71 2.16
CA ALA A 262 3.58 2.32 3.24
C ALA A 262 4.62 3.36 2.75
N ARG A 263 4.86 3.47 1.43
CA ARG A 263 5.82 4.44 0.86
C ARG A 263 5.31 5.85 1.11
N ASN A 264 6.15 6.70 1.70
CA ASN A 264 5.84 8.10 2.01
C ASN A 264 4.57 8.27 2.87
N ILE A 265 4.31 7.34 3.81
CA ILE A 265 3.09 7.36 4.63
C ILE A 265 2.94 8.63 5.48
N LYS A 266 4.04 9.30 5.80
CA LYS A 266 4.06 10.59 6.52
C LYS A 266 3.42 11.73 5.73
N LEU A 267 3.27 11.58 4.41
CA LEU A 267 2.55 12.53 3.56
C LEU A 267 1.04 12.33 3.61
N SER A 268 0.56 11.21 4.17
CA SER A 268 -0.87 10.96 4.29
C SER A 268 -1.52 12.05 5.14
N PRO A 269 -2.63 12.66 4.69
CA PRO A 269 -3.37 13.62 5.49
C PRO A 269 -3.95 12.99 6.78
N LEU A 270 -3.95 11.66 6.86
CA LEU A 270 -4.46 10.90 8.01
C LEU A 270 -3.37 10.59 9.05
N TYR A 271 -2.09 10.85 8.78
CA TYR A 271 -0.96 10.43 9.62
C TYR A 271 -1.10 10.91 11.07
N ASP A 272 -1.31 12.21 11.29
CA ASP A 272 -1.45 12.80 12.63
C ASP A 272 -2.73 12.33 13.34
N ARG A 273 -3.79 12.08 12.57
CA ARG A 273 -5.05 11.55 13.12
C ARG A 273 -4.82 10.13 13.64
N LEU A 274 -4.23 9.26 12.84
CA LEU A 274 -3.93 7.88 13.19
C LEU A 274 -2.96 7.79 14.37
N ARG A 275 -1.94 8.66 14.42
CA ARG A 275 -1.06 8.80 15.59
C ARG A 275 -1.83 9.20 16.85
N THR A 276 -2.80 10.12 16.74
CA THR A 276 -3.67 10.51 17.87
C THR A 276 -4.53 9.33 18.34
N ILE A 277 -5.06 8.52 17.42
CA ILE A 277 -5.84 7.32 17.75
C ILE A 277 -4.97 6.30 18.47
N SER A 278 -3.77 5.99 17.95
CA SER A 278 -2.80 5.10 18.60
C SER A 278 -2.43 5.60 20.01
N ASN A 279 -2.09 6.87 20.18
CA ASN A 279 -1.81 7.45 21.50
C ASN A 279 -2.98 7.27 22.49
N THR A 280 -4.22 7.42 22.00
CA THR A 280 -5.44 7.25 22.80
C THR A 280 -5.60 5.80 23.25
N LEU A 281 -5.44 4.85 22.33
CA LEU A 281 -5.46 3.41 22.63
C LEU A 281 -4.34 3.04 23.61
N GLY A 282 -3.13 3.57 23.39
CA GLY A 282 -1.97 3.43 24.27
C GLY A 282 -2.26 3.87 25.71
N SER A 283 -2.81 5.07 25.88
CA SER A 283 -3.22 5.59 27.19
C SER A 283 -4.27 4.69 27.87
N PHE A 284 -5.25 4.20 27.11
CA PHE A 284 -6.28 3.30 27.61
C PHE A 284 -5.72 1.97 28.13
N TRP A 285 -4.85 1.29 27.36
CA TRP A 285 -4.39 -0.06 27.72
C TRP A 285 -3.20 -0.07 28.70
N LYS A 286 -2.38 0.98 28.71
CA LYS A 286 -1.27 1.15 29.67
C LYS A 286 -1.69 1.80 30.99
N SER A 287 -2.86 2.45 31.02
CA SER A 287 -3.34 3.25 32.15
C SER A 287 -2.37 4.39 32.53
N GLU A 288 -1.74 5.00 31.52
CA GLU A 288 -0.81 6.12 31.68
C GLU A 288 -1.48 7.45 31.32
N GLU A 289 -1.33 8.47 32.18
CA GLU A 289 -1.92 9.82 31.98
C GLU A 289 -1.17 10.71 30.96
N LYS A 290 -0.06 10.26 30.36
CA LYS A 290 0.96 11.16 29.77
C LYS A 290 1.11 11.12 28.24
N ALA A 291 0.05 10.86 27.48
CA ALA A 291 0.13 11.01 26.02
C ALA A 291 -0.05 12.48 25.60
N GLU A 292 0.81 12.98 24.69
CA GLU A 292 0.81 14.39 24.25
C GLU A 292 -0.49 14.84 23.57
N LYS A 293 -1.24 13.90 22.98
CA LYS A 293 -2.50 14.18 22.29
C LYS A 293 -3.39 12.94 22.30
N ILE A 294 -4.51 13.02 23.00
CA ILE A 294 -5.54 11.98 23.08
C ILE A 294 -6.86 12.49 22.50
N ASP A 295 -7.65 11.57 21.97
CA ASP A 295 -9.02 11.81 21.54
C ASP A 295 -9.99 11.35 22.64
N SER A 296 -10.70 12.31 23.24
CA SER A 296 -11.64 12.05 24.33
C SER A 296 -12.84 11.21 23.90
N ASP A 297 -13.28 11.34 22.65
CA ASP A 297 -14.49 10.68 22.16
C ASP A 297 -14.19 9.20 21.88
N ILE A 298 -13.01 8.91 21.31
CA ILE A 298 -12.53 7.53 21.17
C ILE A 298 -12.31 6.91 22.53
N LEU A 299 -11.65 7.62 23.46
CA LEU A 299 -11.42 7.11 24.81
C LEU A 299 -12.75 6.79 25.53
N ALA A 300 -13.72 7.70 25.44
CA ALA A 300 -15.06 7.48 25.99
C ALA A 300 -15.76 6.28 25.33
N SER A 301 -15.59 6.09 24.02
CA SER A 301 -16.20 4.97 23.29
C SER A 301 -15.67 3.60 23.71
N LEU A 302 -14.41 3.51 24.17
CA LEU A 302 -13.81 2.26 24.66
C LEU A 302 -14.47 1.79 25.98
N GLY A 303 -15.03 2.71 26.77
CA GLY A 303 -15.76 2.44 28.00
C GLY A 303 -14.87 1.88 29.12
N GLU A 304 -15.43 1.00 29.96
CA GLU A 304 -14.68 0.38 31.07
C GLU A 304 -13.57 -0.56 30.57
N LEU A 305 -12.40 -0.48 31.19
CA LEU A 305 -11.24 -1.31 30.88
C LEU A 305 -11.44 -2.74 31.41
N THR A 306 -11.67 -3.68 30.50
CA THR A 306 -11.69 -5.13 30.79
C THR A 306 -10.44 -5.81 30.21
N PRO A 307 -10.09 -7.04 30.64
CA PRO A 307 -8.96 -7.77 30.07
C PRO A 307 -9.03 -7.91 28.53
N VAL A 308 -10.21 -8.24 28.00
CA VAL A 308 -10.43 -8.38 26.54
C VAL A 308 -10.24 -7.04 25.82
N LYS A 309 -10.84 -5.96 26.33
CA LYS A 309 -10.71 -4.63 25.73
C LYS A 309 -9.28 -4.11 25.79
N ARG A 310 -8.57 -4.37 26.90
CA ARG A 310 -7.16 -4.03 27.08
C ARG A 310 -6.31 -4.70 26.00
N TRP A 311 -6.48 -6.01 25.80
CA TRP A 311 -5.74 -6.76 24.78
C TRP A 311 -6.05 -6.28 23.35
N LEU A 312 -7.33 -6.08 23.00
CA LEU A 312 -7.71 -5.60 21.67
C LEU A 312 -7.20 -4.17 21.41
N ALA A 313 -7.29 -3.28 22.40
CA ALA A 313 -6.77 -1.91 22.28
C ALA A 313 -5.24 -1.90 22.14
N ALA A 314 -4.52 -2.75 22.89
CA ALA A 314 -3.08 -2.92 22.73
C ALA A 314 -2.71 -3.46 21.34
N SER A 315 -3.50 -4.41 20.83
CA SER A 315 -3.30 -4.98 19.50
C SER A 315 -3.48 -3.93 18.39
N LEU A 316 -4.54 -3.13 18.46
CA LEU A 316 -4.79 -2.06 17.48
C LEU A 316 -3.76 -0.94 17.58
N ASP A 317 -3.42 -0.49 18.79
CA ASP A 317 -2.36 0.51 19.01
C ASP A 317 -1.04 0.06 18.37
N LYS A 318 -0.58 -1.15 18.70
CA LYS A 318 0.67 -1.69 18.16
C LYS A 318 0.62 -1.81 16.65
N THR A 319 -0.50 -2.26 16.10
CA THR A 319 -0.69 -2.35 14.64
C THR A 319 -0.53 -0.99 13.99
N ILE A 320 -1.24 0.04 14.47
CA ILE A 320 -1.16 1.41 13.92
C ILE A 320 0.27 1.94 14.03
N ARG A 321 0.96 1.77 15.18
CA ARG A 321 2.36 2.22 15.32
C ARG A 321 3.29 1.54 14.35
N LEU A 322 3.21 0.22 14.22
CA LEU A 322 4.05 -0.52 13.28
C LEU A 322 3.85 -0.05 11.84
N HIS A 323 2.61 0.28 11.45
CA HIS A 323 2.34 0.85 10.13
C HIS A 323 2.89 2.29 9.98
N LEU A 324 2.79 3.13 11.01
CA LEU A 324 3.32 4.51 10.99
C LEU A 324 4.85 4.56 11.03
N GLU A 325 5.47 3.58 11.69
CA GLU A 325 6.91 3.42 11.87
C GLU A 325 7.52 2.48 10.81
N ALA A 326 6.69 1.86 9.95
CA ALA A 326 7.12 0.93 8.93
C ALA A 326 8.25 1.57 8.13
N SER A 327 9.43 0.95 8.21
CA SER A 327 10.63 1.58 7.68
C SER A 327 10.49 1.78 6.17
N SER A 328 10.75 3.00 5.73
CA SER A 328 10.98 3.32 4.34
C SER A 328 12.17 2.56 3.74
N ASP A 329 13.04 1.98 4.58
CA ASP A 329 14.21 1.22 4.14
C ASP A 329 13.84 0.07 3.22
N PHE A 330 12.69 -0.59 3.43
CA PHE A 330 12.22 -1.63 2.51
C PHE A 330 12.12 -1.07 1.08
N TRP A 331 11.57 0.14 0.93
CA TRP A 331 11.44 0.81 -0.35
C TRP A 331 12.77 1.29 -0.94
N LEU A 332 13.77 1.53 -0.10
CA LEU A 332 15.13 1.88 -0.54
C LEU A 332 15.90 0.66 -1.08
N THR A 333 15.50 -0.57 -0.73
CA THR A 333 16.17 -1.78 -1.24
C THR A 333 15.82 -2.15 -2.69
N PHE A 334 14.78 -1.53 -3.25
CA PHE A 334 14.40 -1.69 -4.66
C PHE A 334 15.05 -0.64 -5.58
N SER A 335 15.86 0.26 -5.01
CA SER A 335 16.66 1.28 -5.72
C SER A 335 18.03 0.73 -6.13
#